data_AF-A0A1D9PWQ5-F1
#
_entry.id   AF-A0A1D9PWQ5-F1
#
_cell.length_a   1.000
_cell.length_b   1.000
_cell.length_c   1.000
_cell.angle_alpha   90.00
_cell.angle_beta   90.00
_cell.angle_gamma   90.00
#
_symmetry.space_group_name_H-M   'P 1'
#
loop_
_entity.id
_entity.type
_entity.pdbx_description
1 polymer ?
#
loop_
_entity_poly.entity_id
_entity_poly.type
_entity_poly.pdbx_seq_one_letter_code
_entity_poly.pdbx_strand_id
1 'polypeptide(L)'
;MVNRGWKTMHRTKDIGRWRIDGSLLIEGRISGDTQIKLRGIRMDLREIEKSIIDTADGMLSEAVVSVHSTNESSDFLVARVLFTENDFNEKERAQCLKKLKSQLQLPQNMRPAIILAVEKFPMTNSSKIDRKAIASWPILEEGRHNTTLCGEINEDINIILTDKETQLKAIWSGILPTATFSMRDLTSHTDFFHVGGTSMLLLELQAQIRTTFSVEIPLVHMFESSTLDEMARLIENSTAEASESLLNWDKETALPPSLKKLAVSDIQIAQPTESDKVIVLTGASGFLGQALLASLDSDTRVKNIHCIAVRKAISQESIPRFAKAVIHQGDLNLPRLGLSEHSAQAIFSCATVVIHNGADVSYLKGYSSLRIANLQSTKELAALCLPRLIPFHYVSTAGVAMFATGALGPDNQFATASAAFYPPPLNLSLSESGHNYIAMTASKWASEQFLERMVMEKFPAWPICIHRPSLIERKDESGAGLDIVSNLRYYTQQLHAAPVINIGISGTRSLGKLNQVPLSTVVRGILQAALDEPNIEGFSSASKTRFLHHLGDVSLPLGDIRSWVAQDGDRGTAVMIEELPIDEWTRKAGECGMNKMVITLLESLIGGTDVVFPEYD
;
A
#
# COMPACT_ATOMS: atom_id res chain seq x y z
N MET A 1 -39.24 1.25 -35.32
CA MET A 1 -38.39 0.05 -35.16
C MET A 1 -38.62 -0.98 -36.27
N VAL A 2 -39.87 -1.36 -36.59
CA VAL A 2 -40.18 -2.29 -37.70
C VAL A 2 -39.71 -1.77 -39.07
N ASN A 3 -39.88 -0.48 -39.37
CA ASN A 3 -39.35 0.15 -40.60
C ASN A 3 -37.82 0.19 -40.69
N ARG A 4 -37.10 -0.16 -39.61
CA ARG A 4 -35.63 -0.32 -39.62
C ARG A 4 -35.19 -1.78 -39.80
N GLY A 5 -36.10 -2.71 -40.08
CA GLY A 5 -35.81 -4.13 -40.32
C GLY A 5 -35.75 -5.01 -39.06
N TRP A 6 -36.15 -4.49 -37.90
CA TRP A 6 -36.08 -5.22 -36.63
C TRP A 6 -37.30 -6.13 -36.51
N LYS A 7 -37.08 -7.46 -36.56
CA LYS A 7 -38.13 -8.49 -36.60
C LYS A 7 -38.35 -9.23 -35.28
N THR A 8 -37.54 -8.97 -34.26
CA THR A 8 -37.60 -9.63 -32.95
C THR A 8 -37.59 -8.59 -31.83
N MET A 9 -38.23 -8.93 -30.70
CA MET A 9 -38.26 -8.08 -29.51
C MET A 9 -37.92 -8.92 -28.27
N HIS A 10 -37.08 -8.37 -27.39
CA HIS A 10 -36.70 -9.03 -26.14
C HIS A 10 -37.77 -8.81 -25.07
N ARG A 11 -38.30 -9.90 -24.52
CA ARG A 11 -39.36 -9.87 -23.49
C ARG A 11 -38.74 -9.76 -22.11
N THR A 12 -38.75 -8.55 -21.52
CA THR A 12 -38.06 -8.26 -20.24
C THR A 12 -38.76 -8.81 -18.99
N LYS A 13 -40.05 -9.16 -19.09
CA LYS A 13 -40.94 -9.61 -17.99
C LYS A 13 -41.17 -8.57 -16.87
N ASP A 14 -40.85 -7.30 -17.13
CA ASP A 14 -41.24 -6.17 -16.28
C ASP A 14 -42.73 -5.85 -16.48
N ILE A 15 -43.41 -5.51 -15.38
CA ILE A 15 -44.79 -5.03 -15.38
C ILE A 15 -44.73 -3.51 -15.22
N GLY A 16 -45.43 -2.80 -16.09
CA GLY A 16 -45.51 -1.35 -16.03
C GLY A 16 -46.61 -0.82 -16.93
N ARG A 17 -46.86 0.48 -16.82
CA ARG A 17 -47.86 1.19 -17.62
C ARG A 17 -47.31 2.48 -18.20
N TRP A 18 -47.77 2.82 -19.39
CA TRP A 18 -47.44 4.09 -20.05
C TRP A 18 -48.21 5.25 -19.41
N ARG A 19 -47.52 6.36 -19.17
CA ARG A 19 -48.13 7.63 -18.78
C ARG A 19 -48.47 8.47 -20.01
N ILE A 20 -49.35 9.45 -19.81
CA ILE A 20 -49.81 10.37 -20.86
C ILE A 20 -48.68 11.20 -21.48
N ASP A 21 -47.61 11.46 -20.71
CA ASP A 21 -46.41 12.15 -21.19
C ASP A 21 -45.44 11.23 -21.98
N GLY A 22 -45.81 9.97 -22.21
CA GLY A 22 -45.00 9.00 -22.93
C GLY A 22 -43.90 8.32 -22.09
N SER A 23 -43.82 8.61 -20.78
CA SER A 23 -42.91 7.89 -19.88
C SER A 23 -43.49 6.52 -19.46
N LEU A 24 -42.62 5.51 -19.31
CA LEU A 24 -43.01 4.18 -18.82
C LEU A 24 -42.82 4.11 -17.30
N LEU A 25 -43.91 3.91 -16.56
CA LEU A 25 -43.87 3.65 -15.13
C LEU A 25 -43.74 2.14 -14.89
N ILE A 26 -42.62 1.70 -14.31
CA ILE A 26 -42.39 0.30 -13.96
C ILE A 26 -42.98 0.04 -12.57
N GLU A 27 -43.93 -0.89 -12.49
CA GLU A 27 -44.73 -1.19 -11.29
C GLU A 27 -44.28 -2.49 -10.61
N GLY A 28 -43.46 -3.30 -11.27
CA GLY A 28 -42.87 -4.51 -10.68
C GLY A 28 -42.39 -5.51 -11.73
N ARG A 29 -42.20 -6.77 -11.31
CA ARG A 29 -41.93 -7.92 -12.19
C ARG A 29 -42.93 -9.04 -11.92
N ILE A 30 -43.10 -9.94 -12.88
CA ILE A 30 -43.90 -11.15 -12.68
C ILE A 30 -43.31 -11.96 -11.51
N SER A 31 -44.07 -12.15 -10.43
CA SER A 31 -43.65 -12.88 -9.25
C SER A 31 -43.44 -14.38 -9.52
N GLY A 32 -42.26 -14.91 -9.15
CA GLY A 32 -41.85 -16.31 -9.35
C GLY A 32 -40.58 -16.52 -10.18
N ASP A 33 -39.79 -15.47 -10.46
CA ASP A 33 -38.56 -15.59 -11.25
C ASP A 33 -37.34 -16.02 -10.41
N THR A 34 -36.41 -16.75 -11.02
CA THR A 34 -35.20 -17.31 -10.40
C THR A 34 -34.01 -16.36 -10.44
N GLN A 35 -34.21 -15.13 -10.91
CA GLN A 35 -33.20 -14.08 -10.94
C GLN A 35 -33.08 -13.36 -9.60
N ILE A 36 -31.88 -13.39 -9.02
CA ILE A 36 -31.54 -12.73 -7.75
C ILE A 36 -30.40 -11.72 -7.94
N LYS A 37 -30.23 -10.84 -6.96
CA LYS A 37 -29.04 -9.99 -6.85
C LYS A 37 -28.29 -10.39 -5.58
N LEU A 38 -27.16 -11.06 -5.73
CA LEU A 38 -26.32 -11.50 -4.63
C LEU A 38 -24.99 -10.74 -4.67
N ARG A 39 -24.65 -10.03 -3.59
CA ARG A 39 -23.37 -9.31 -3.45
C ARG A 39 -23.06 -8.38 -4.63
N GLY A 40 -24.07 -7.66 -5.11
CA GLY A 40 -23.96 -6.71 -6.23
C GLY A 40 -24.11 -7.33 -7.63
N ILE A 41 -24.06 -8.66 -7.76
CA ILE A 41 -24.09 -9.40 -9.04
C ILE A 41 -25.49 -9.95 -9.27
N ARG A 42 -26.01 -9.75 -10.50
CA ARG A 42 -27.26 -10.38 -10.94
C ARG A 42 -26.96 -11.76 -11.50
N MET A 43 -27.70 -12.76 -11.03
CA MET A 43 -27.55 -14.15 -11.47
C MET A 43 -28.91 -14.85 -11.51
N ASP A 44 -29.05 -15.84 -12.39
CA ASP A 44 -30.23 -16.69 -12.46
C ASP A 44 -29.94 -18.03 -11.76
N LEU A 45 -30.71 -18.35 -10.72
CA LEU A 45 -30.55 -19.60 -9.98
C LEU A 45 -30.72 -20.83 -10.87
N ARG A 46 -31.51 -20.75 -11.96
CA ARG A 46 -31.65 -21.87 -12.92
C ARG A 46 -30.39 -22.15 -13.73
N GLU A 47 -29.56 -21.13 -13.97
CA GLU A 47 -28.28 -21.31 -14.65
C GLU A 47 -27.33 -22.14 -13.78
N ILE A 48 -27.32 -21.83 -12.48
CA ILE A 48 -26.54 -22.55 -11.46
C ILE A 48 -27.04 -23.99 -11.32
N GLU A 49 -28.35 -24.17 -11.20
CA GLU A 49 -28.98 -25.50 -11.13
C GLU A 49 -28.68 -26.35 -12.35
N LYS A 50 -28.78 -25.76 -13.55
CA LYS A 50 -28.44 -26.46 -14.79
C LYS A 50 -26.97 -26.89 -14.80
N SER A 51 -26.06 -26.00 -14.41
CA SER A 51 -24.64 -26.35 -14.32
C SER A 51 -24.38 -27.50 -13.33
N ILE A 52 -25.13 -27.58 -12.23
CA ILE A 52 -25.06 -28.69 -11.28
C ILE A 52 -25.51 -30.00 -11.92
N ILE A 53 -26.66 -29.98 -12.62
CA ILE A 53 -27.17 -31.16 -13.34
C ILE A 53 -26.20 -31.63 -14.42
N ASP A 54 -25.69 -30.70 -15.24
CA ASP A 54 -24.77 -31.01 -16.34
C ASP A 54 -23.44 -31.60 -15.80
N THR A 55 -22.93 -31.09 -14.67
CA THR A 55 -21.68 -31.60 -14.05
C THR A 55 -21.87 -32.98 -13.41
N ALA A 56 -23.07 -33.27 -12.92
CA ALA A 56 -23.43 -34.54 -12.30
C ALA A 56 -23.57 -35.71 -13.29
N ASP A 57 -23.52 -35.44 -14.60
CA ASP A 57 -23.41 -36.45 -15.66
C ASP A 57 -24.47 -37.58 -15.54
N GLY A 58 -25.73 -37.20 -15.34
CA GLY A 58 -26.87 -38.12 -15.25
C GLY A 58 -27.12 -38.73 -13.86
N MET A 59 -26.29 -38.44 -12.86
CA MET A 59 -26.50 -38.95 -11.49
C MET A 59 -27.59 -38.20 -10.71
N LEU A 60 -27.86 -36.94 -11.05
CA LEU A 60 -28.88 -36.10 -10.41
C LEU A 60 -30.10 -35.94 -11.33
N SER A 61 -31.29 -36.11 -10.76
CA SER A 61 -32.56 -35.88 -11.43
C SER A 61 -32.96 -34.40 -11.36
N GLU A 62 -32.76 -33.76 -10.21
CA GLU A 62 -33.19 -32.39 -9.95
C GLU A 62 -32.20 -31.64 -9.04
N ALA A 63 -32.09 -30.33 -9.23
CA ALA A 63 -31.31 -29.42 -8.39
C ALA A 63 -32.10 -28.13 -8.18
N VAL A 64 -32.13 -27.64 -6.93
CA VAL A 64 -32.81 -26.40 -6.55
C VAL A 64 -31.85 -25.54 -5.73
N VAL A 65 -31.58 -24.34 -6.22
CA VAL A 65 -30.74 -23.36 -5.52
C VAL A 65 -31.63 -22.31 -4.85
N SER A 66 -31.26 -21.94 -3.63
CA SER A 66 -31.95 -20.96 -2.79
C SER A 66 -30.95 -20.04 -2.07
N VAL A 67 -31.40 -18.83 -1.76
CA VAL A 67 -30.62 -17.85 -1.00
C VAL A 67 -30.97 -17.99 0.48
N HIS A 68 -29.95 -18.07 1.32
CA HIS A 68 -30.10 -18.05 2.77
C HIS A 68 -29.32 -16.87 3.35
N SER A 69 -29.84 -16.32 4.45
CA SER A 69 -29.22 -15.27 5.26
C SER A 69 -29.06 -15.76 6.70
N THR A 70 -27.98 -15.33 7.37
CA THR A 70 -27.88 -15.44 8.83
C THR A 70 -27.90 -14.05 9.44
N ASN A 71 -28.32 -13.93 10.70
CA ASN A 71 -28.45 -12.65 11.39
C ASN A 71 -27.13 -11.87 11.54
N GLU A 72 -25.97 -12.50 11.24
CA GLU A 72 -24.63 -11.91 11.36
C GLU A 72 -23.79 -11.99 10.07
N SER A 73 -24.33 -12.44 8.93
CA SER A 73 -23.56 -12.56 7.67
C SER A 73 -24.34 -12.10 6.42
N SER A 74 -23.59 -11.84 5.35
CA SER A 74 -24.15 -11.55 4.02
C SER A 74 -24.77 -12.80 3.38
N ASP A 75 -25.88 -12.65 2.68
CA ASP A 75 -26.56 -13.66 1.88
C ASP A 75 -25.61 -14.63 1.13
N PHE A 76 -25.96 -15.93 1.10
CA PHE A 76 -25.22 -16.99 0.42
C PHE A 76 -26.15 -18.01 -0.24
N LEU A 77 -25.59 -18.86 -1.11
CA LEU A 77 -26.32 -19.84 -1.90
C LEU A 77 -26.24 -21.24 -1.29
N VAL A 78 -27.40 -21.92 -1.23
CA VAL A 78 -27.52 -23.34 -0.88
C VAL A 78 -28.18 -24.08 -2.04
N ALA A 79 -27.54 -25.13 -2.52
CA ALA A 79 -28.10 -26.06 -3.48
C ALA A 79 -28.61 -27.31 -2.77
N ARG A 80 -29.83 -27.73 -3.09
CA ARG A 80 -30.36 -29.04 -2.73
C ARG A 80 -30.49 -29.87 -3.99
N VAL A 81 -30.09 -31.13 -3.93
CA VAL A 81 -30.00 -32.03 -5.10
C VAL A 81 -30.69 -33.35 -4.82
N LEU A 82 -31.33 -33.90 -5.84
CA LEU A 82 -32.00 -35.19 -5.80
C LEU A 82 -31.30 -36.14 -6.78
N PHE A 83 -30.91 -37.32 -6.30
CA PHE A 83 -30.32 -38.36 -7.16
C PHE A 83 -31.40 -39.01 -8.04
N THR A 84 -31.00 -39.55 -9.20
CA THR A 84 -31.91 -40.38 -9.99
C THR A 84 -32.23 -41.69 -9.26
N GLU A 85 -33.34 -42.34 -9.61
CA GLU A 85 -33.79 -43.61 -9.01
C GLU A 85 -32.89 -44.82 -9.33
N ASN A 86 -31.71 -44.60 -9.91
CA ASN A 86 -30.71 -45.65 -10.12
C ASN A 86 -30.09 -46.04 -8.76
N ASP A 87 -29.78 -47.33 -8.58
CA ASP A 87 -29.10 -47.87 -7.40
C ASP A 87 -27.62 -47.44 -7.36
N PHE A 88 -27.37 -46.17 -7.09
CA PHE A 88 -26.05 -45.66 -6.74
C PHE A 88 -25.74 -45.98 -5.29
N ASN A 89 -24.58 -46.57 -5.03
CA ASN A 89 -24.11 -46.79 -3.68
C ASN A 89 -23.68 -45.47 -3.01
N GLU A 90 -23.56 -45.49 -1.68
CA GLU A 90 -23.25 -44.30 -0.89
C GLU A 90 -21.91 -43.66 -1.29
N LYS A 91 -20.93 -44.47 -1.70
CA LYS A 91 -19.62 -44.00 -2.15
C LYS A 91 -19.71 -43.23 -3.47
N GLU A 92 -20.51 -43.71 -4.41
CA GLU A 92 -20.78 -43.03 -5.69
C GLU A 92 -21.50 -41.68 -5.47
N ARG A 93 -22.47 -41.64 -4.57
CA ARG A 93 -23.17 -40.40 -4.19
C ARG A 93 -22.23 -39.39 -3.55
N ALA A 94 -21.38 -39.82 -2.61
CA ALA A 94 -20.38 -38.97 -1.99
C ALA A 94 -19.34 -38.45 -2.99
N GLN A 95 -18.90 -39.30 -3.92
CA GLN A 95 -17.96 -38.92 -4.98
C GLN A 95 -18.57 -37.91 -5.96
N CYS A 96 -19.85 -38.05 -6.29
CA CYS A 96 -20.61 -37.09 -7.10
C CYS A 96 -20.66 -35.71 -6.42
N LEU A 97 -21.02 -35.64 -5.14
CA LEU A 97 -21.04 -34.38 -4.39
C LEU A 97 -19.66 -33.73 -4.30
N LYS A 98 -18.59 -34.52 -4.14
CA LYS A 98 -17.21 -34.02 -4.16
C LYS A 98 -16.81 -33.47 -5.54
N LYS A 99 -17.21 -34.16 -6.63
CA LYS A 99 -17.02 -33.71 -8.02
C LYS A 99 -17.72 -32.39 -8.29
N LEU A 100 -18.96 -32.23 -7.82
CA LEU A 100 -19.72 -30.99 -7.97
C LEU A 100 -19.01 -29.79 -7.31
N LYS A 101 -18.42 -29.98 -6.12
CA LYS A 101 -17.68 -28.89 -5.44
C LYS A 101 -16.45 -28.43 -6.23
N SER A 102 -15.72 -29.32 -6.89
CA SER A 102 -14.47 -28.97 -7.58
C SER A 102 -14.61 -28.65 -9.07
N GLN A 103 -15.61 -29.19 -9.76
CA GLN A 103 -15.68 -29.16 -11.24
C GLN A 103 -16.82 -28.31 -11.82
N LEU A 104 -17.61 -27.62 -10.98
CA LEU A 104 -18.66 -26.70 -11.46
C LEU A 104 -18.07 -25.59 -12.33
N GLN A 105 -18.52 -25.53 -13.58
CA GLN A 105 -18.11 -24.54 -14.57
C GLN A 105 -18.85 -23.20 -14.37
N LEU A 106 -18.74 -22.65 -13.16
CA LEU A 106 -19.33 -21.39 -12.75
C LEU A 106 -18.26 -20.47 -12.14
N PRO A 107 -18.35 -19.15 -12.35
CA PRO A 107 -17.59 -18.17 -11.58
C PRO A 107 -17.73 -18.43 -10.07
N GLN A 108 -16.66 -18.22 -9.29
CA GLN A 108 -16.61 -18.59 -7.87
C GLN A 108 -17.73 -17.94 -7.04
N ASN A 109 -18.13 -16.70 -7.39
CA ASN A 109 -19.22 -15.97 -6.75
C ASN A 109 -20.63 -16.52 -7.06
N MET A 110 -20.78 -17.43 -8.03
CA MET A 110 -22.03 -18.10 -8.39
C MET A 110 -22.09 -19.54 -7.87
N ARG A 111 -20.99 -20.07 -7.29
CA ARG A 111 -20.97 -21.42 -6.75
C ARG A 111 -21.75 -21.49 -5.43
N PRO A 112 -22.64 -22.49 -5.26
CA PRO A 112 -23.28 -22.71 -3.97
C PRO A 112 -22.26 -22.96 -2.86
N ALA A 113 -22.43 -22.30 -1.71
CA ALA A 113 -21.57 -22.54 -0.55
C ALA A 113 -21.83 -23.92 0.07
N ILE A 114 -23.07 -24.42 -0.05
CA ILE A 114 -23.50 -25.71 0.48
C ILE A 114 -24.28 -26.46 -0.61
N ILE A 115 -23.99 -27.76 -0.76
CA ILE A 115 -24.75 -28.69 -1.61
C ILE A 115 -25.25 -29.84 -0.73
N LEU A 116 -26.55 -30.03 -0.63
CA LEU A 116 -27.20 -31.04 0.21
C LEU A 116 -27.99 -32.02 -0.64
N ALA A 117 -27.80 -33.32 -0.43
CA ALA A 117 -28.66 -34.34 -1.00
C ALA A 117 -29.96 -34.46 -0.21
N VAL A 118 -31.09 -34.48 -0.90
CA VAL A 118 -32.44 -34.60 -0.31
C VAL A 118 -33.15 -35.82 -0.89
N GLU A 119 -34.06 -36.41 -0.12
CA GLU A 119 -34.81 -37.60 -0.58
C GLU A 119 -35.98 -37.25 -1.51
N LYS A 120 -36.56 -36.06 -1.35
CA LYS A 120 -37.66 -35.57 -2.19
C LYS A 120 -37.79 -34.06 -2.11
N PHE A 121 -38.26 -33.42 -3.18
CA PHE A 121 -38.64 -32.01 -3.15
C PHE A 121 -40.12 -31.83 -2.81
N PRO A 122 -40.48 -30.79 -2.03
CA PRO A 122 -41.86 -30.44 -1.78
C PRO A 122 -42.48 -29.90 -3.07
N MET A 123 -43.73 -30.27 -3.33
CA MET A 123 -44.48 -29.87 -4.53
C MET A 123 -45.65 -28.97 -4.12
N THR A 124 -45.96 -27.98 -4.95
CA THR A 124 -47.18 -27.17 -4.88
C THR A 124 -48.41 -28.00 -5.28
N ASN A 125 -49.61 -27.48 -5.00
CA ASN A 125 -50.89 -28.08 -5.45
C ASN A 125 -51.02 -28.25 -6.99
N SER A 126 -50.08 -27.69 -7.76
CA SER A 126 -49.98 -27.83 -9.22
C SER A 126 -48.94 -28.86 -9.69
N SER A 127 -48.42 -29.69 -8.78
CA SER A 127 -47.36 -30.68 -9.02
C SER A 127 -46.04 -30.09 -9.53
N LYS A 128 -45.76 -28.83 -9.18
CA LYS A 128 -44.47 -28.15 -9.44
C LYS A 128 -43.69 -27.98 -8.14
N ILE A 129 -42.36 -28.05 -8.20
CA ILE A 129 -41.46 -27.83 -7.06
C ILE A 129 -41.80 -26.53 -6.33
N ASP A 130 -42.04 -26.62 -5.02
CA ASP A 130 -42.25 -25.48 -4.14
C ASP A 130 -40.93 -24.92 -3.62
N ARG A 131 -40.34 -24.01 -4.40
CA ARG A 131 -39.09 -23.34 -4.07
C ARG A 131 -39.16 -22.48 -2.81
N LYS A 132 -40.33 -21.96 -2.46
CA LYS A 132 -40.48 -21.12 -1.25
C LYS A 132 -40.39 -21.99 -0.01
N ALA A 133 -41.02 -23.17 -0.05
CA ALA A 133 -40.88 -24.16 1.01
C ALA A 133 -39.40 -24.61 1.16
N ILE A 134 -38.71 -24.90 0.06
CA ILE A 134 -37.29 -25.30 0.08
C ILE A 134 -36.39 -24.21 0.66
N ALA A 135 -36.59 -22.95 0.30
CA ALA A 135 -35.80 -21.83 0.83
C ALA A 135 -35.99 -21.63 2.36
N SER A 136 -37.09 -22.11 2.92
CA SER A 136 -37.36 -22.07 4.36
C SER A 136 -36.83 -23.27 5.14
N TRP A 137 -36.27 -24.29 4.46
CA TRP A 137 -35.75 -25.47 5.14
C TRP A 137 -34.51 -25.15 5.99
N PRO A 138 -34.46 -25.61 7.25
CA PRO A 138 -33.33 -25.40 8.12
C PRO A 138 -32.09 -26.08 7.54
N ILE A 139 -30.94 -25.42 7.65
CA ILE A 139 -29.65 -25.93 7.15
C ILE A 139 -29.06 -26.98 8.13
N LEU A 140 -29.52 -26.98 9.40
CA LEU A 140 -28.89 -27.71 10.51
C LEU A 140 -29.43 -29.12 10.80
N GLU A 141 -30.66 -29.48 10.39
CA GLU A 141 -31.25 -30.78 10.75
C GLU A 141 -31.06 -31.88 9.68
N GLU A 142 -31.02 -31.53 8.39
CA GLU A 142 -30.81 -32.52 7.31
C GLU A 142 -29.34 -32.94 7.14
N GLY A 143 -28.40 -32.12 7.62
CA GLY A 143 -26.97 -32.44 7.62
C GLY A 143 -26.57 -33.55 8.61
N ARG A 144 -27.43 -33.89 9.58
CA ARG A 144 -27.15 -34.90 10.61
C ARG A 144 -27.49 -36.34 10.20
N HIS A 145 -28.44 -36.52 9.28
CA HIS A 145 -28.87 -37.86 8.87
C HIS A 145 -28.07 -38.44 7.67
N ASN A 146 -27.40 -37.61 6.87
CA ASN A 146 -26.56 -38.07 5.75
C ASN A 146 -25.04 -37.97 5.99
N THR A 147 -24.60 -37.60 7.19
CA THR A 147 -23.19 -37.71 7.63
C THR A 147 -22.96 -38.86 8.62
N THR A 148 -24.01 -39.59 8.98
CA THR A 148 -23.93 -40.75 9.85
C THR A 148 -24.23 -41.99 9.03
N LEU A 149 -23.28 -42.45 8.21
CA LEU A 149 -23.14 -43.84 7.72
C LEU A 149 -21.87 -44.05 6.86
N CYS A 150 -20.77 -43.32 7.10
CA CYS A 150 -19.46 -43.88 6.77
C CYS A 150 -19.12 -44.91 7.84
N GLY A 151 -19.23 -46.18 7.45
CA GLY A 151 -18.80 -47.33 8.22
C GLY A 151 -17.37 -47.18 8.74
N GLU A 152 -17.15 -47.84 9.86
CA GLU A 152 -15.89 -48.20 10.47
C GLU A 152 -14.67 -48.07 9.53
N ILE A 153 -13.97 -46.94 9.64
CA ILE A 153 -12.54 -46.87 9.39
C ILE A 153 -11.95 -46.23 10.64
N ASN A 154 -11.78 -47.05 11.68
CA ASN A 154 -10.70 -46.84 12.63
C ASN A 154 -9.40 -47.04 11.87
N GLU A 155 -8.55 -46.02 11.82
CA GLU A 155 -7.09 -46.05 12.03
C GLU A 155 -6.45 -44.79 11.42
N ASP A 156 -6.00 -43.90 12.31
CA ASP A 156 -4.81 -43.05 12.18
C ASP A 156 -4.51 -42.40 10.82
N ILE A 157 -5.29 -41.37 10.46
CA ILE A 157 -4.69 -40.22 9.77
C ILE A 157 -4.88 -39.01 10.68
N ASN A 158 -3.96 -38.89 11.64
CA ASN A 158 -3.60 -37.58 12.17
C ASN A 158 -3.19 -36.72 10.98
N ILE A 159 -4.10 -35.88 10.46
CA ILE A 159 -3.73 -34.79 9.58
C ILE A 159 -3.04 -33.77 10.48
N ILE A 160 -1.75 -34.00 10.72
CA ILE A 160 -0.89 -33.06 11.44
C ILE A 160 -0.79 -31.83 10.55
N LEU A 161 -1.49 -30.77 10.93
CA LEU A 161 -1.32 -29.47 10.31
C LEU A 161 0.10 -28.99 10.59
N THR A 162 0.73 -28.36 9.60
CA THR A 162 2.01 -27.68 9.83
C THR A 162 1.84 -26.52 10.83
N ASP A 163 2.95 -26.01 11.38
CA ASP A 163 2.90 -24.87 12.29
C ASP A 163 2.24 -23.64 11.64
N LYS A 164 2.51 -23.41 10.35
CA LYS A 164 1.90 -22.32 9.58
C LYS A 164 0.42 -22.57 9.29
N GLU A 165 0.04 -23.79 8.92
CA GLU A 165 -1.38 -24.15 8.77
C GLU A 165 -2.15 -24.01 10.09
N THR A 166 -1.53 -24.34 11.22
CA THR A 166 -2.13 -24.21 12.56
C THR A 166 -2.36 -22.74 12.92
N GLN A 167 -1.37 -21.88 12.69
CA GLN A 167 -1.50 -20.44 12.91
C GLN A 167 -2.51 -19.81 11.96
N LEU A 168 -2.51 -20.21 10.68
CA LEU A 168 -3.46 -19.71 9.69
C LEU A 168 -4.89 -20.15 10.01
N LYS A 169 -5.06 -21.39 10.50
CA LYS A 169 -6.35 -21.90 11.00
C LYS A 169 -6.88 -21.09 12.17
N ALA A 170 -6.02 -20.63 13.08
CA ALA A 170 -6.41 -19.75 14.17
C ALA A 170 -6.92 -18.39 13.66
N ILE A 171 -6.24 -17.81 12.65
CA ILE A 171 -6.68 -16.56 12.02
C ILE A 171 -8.04 -16.76 11.31
N TRP A 172 -8.20 -17.84 10.54
CA TRP A 172 -9.46 -18.18 9.88
C TRP A 172 -10.61 -18.29 10.89
N SER A 173 -10.34 -18.89 12.05
CA SER A 173 -11.33 -19.05 13.12
C SER A 173 -11.78 -17.72 13.72
N GLY A 174 -10.94 -16.67 13.69
CA GLY A 174 -11.28 -15.34 14.17
C GLY A 174 -12.13 -14.51 13.20
N ILE A 175 -12.08 -14.81 11.90
CA ILE A 175 -12.73 -14.03 10.85
C ILE A 175 -13.95 -14.72 10.22
N LEU A 176 -14.04 -16.05 10.30
CA LEU A 176 -15.14 -16.80 9.70
C LEU A 176 -16.35 -16.86 10.66
N PRO A 177 -17.59 -16.70 10.16
CA PRO A 177 -18.79 -16.76 11.00
C PRO A 177 -18.94 -18.12 11.71
N THR A 178 -19.24 -18.10 13.01
CA THR A 178 -19.34 -19.30 13.87
C THR A 178 -20.57 -20.16 13.56
N ALA A 179 -21.59 -19.59 12.89
CA ALA A 179 -22.84 -20.28 12.55
C ALA A 179 -22.71 -21.28 11.37
N THR A 180 -21.60 -21.24 10.63
CA THR A 180 -21.43 -22.01 9.39
C THR A 180 -20.70 -23.35 9.57
N PHE A 181 -19.85 -23.55 10.59
CA PHE A 181 -19.04 -24.78 10.72
C PHE A 181 -18.59 -25.08 12.16
N SER A 182 -18.28 -26.35 12.44
CA SER A 182 -17.65 -26.78 13.71
C SER A 182 -16.12 -26.70 13.60
N MET A 183 -15.47 -26.08 14.59
CA MET A 183 -14.02 -25.81 14.62
C MET A 183 -13.11 -27.06 14.49
N ARG A 184 -13.67 -28.27 14.61
CA ARG A 184 -12.94 -29.54 14.54
C ARG A 184 -12.72 -30.07 13.11
N ASP A 185 -13.37 -29.46 12.11
CA ASP A 185 -13.42 -30.04 10.75
C ASP A 185 -12.48 -29.36 9.73
N LEU A 186 -11.75 -28.30 10.11
CA LEU A 186 -10.77 -27.65 9.22
C LEU A 186 -9.51 -28.53 9.07
N THR A 187 -9.37 -29.12 7.89
CA THR A 187 -8.21 -29.88 7.40
C THR A 187 -7.32 -29.01 6.50
N SER A 188 -6.11 -29.47 6.18
CA SER A 188 -5.15 -28.80 5.28
C SER A 188 -5.76 -28.40 3.93
N HIS A 189 -6.60 -29.24 3.34
CA HIS A 189 -7.23 -28.98 2.04
C HIS A 189 -8.56 -28.20 2.13
N THR A 190 -8.84 -27.58 3.27
CA THR A 190 -10.10 -26.83 3.44
C THR A 190 -10.00 -25.50 2.70
N ASP A 191 -10.94 -25.25 1.81
CA ASP A 191 -11.03 -24.00 1.04
C ASP A 191 -11.75 -22.90 1.84
N PHE A 192 -11.15 -21.71 1.88
CA PHE A 192 -11.61 -20.54 2.61
C PHE A 192 -13.04 -20.12 2.26
N PHE A 193 -13.39 -20.14 0.98
CA PHE A 193 -14.71 -19.72 0.51
C PHE A 193 -15.78 -20.78 0.77
N HIS A 194 -15.40 -22.06 0.79
CA HIS A 194 -16.32 -23.15 1.14
C HIS A 194 -16.73 -23.16 2.61
N VAL A 195 -15.96 -22.54 3.50
CA VAL A 195 -16.28 -22.42 4.93
C VAL A 195 -16.88 -21.05 5.32
N GLY A 196 -17.35 -20.28 4.34
CA GLY A 196 -18.02 -19.00 4.56
C GLY A 196 -17.17 -17.75 4.32
N GLY A 197 -15.94 -17.92 3.81
CA GLY A 197 -15.08 -16.83 3.39
C GLY A 197 -15.71 -15.99 2.27
N THR A 198 -15.43 -14.70 2.26
CA THR A 198 -15.87 -13.75 1.23
C THR A 198 -14.70 -12.90 0.78
N SER A 199 -14.80 -12.17 -0.34
CA SER A 199 -13.74 -11.26 -0.78
C SER A 199 -13.44 -10.15 0.23
N MET A 200 -14.42 -9.70 1.03
CA MET A 200 -14.18 -8.76 2.13
C MET A 200 -13.43 -9.42 3.29
N LEU A 201 -13.82 -10.65 3.66
CA LEU A 201 -13.10 -11.43 4.67
C LEU A 201 -11.70 -11.83 4.19
N LEU A 202 -11.48 -11.95 2.87
CA LEU A 202 -10.16 -12.24 2.30
C LEU A 202 -9.23 -11.02 2.40
N LEU A 203 -9.76 -9.79 2.26
CA LEU A 203 -9.01 -8.56 2.53
C LEU A 203 -8.63 -8.44 4.02
N GLU A 204 -9.55 -8.80 4.91
CA GLU A 204 -9.29 -8.86 6.34
C GLU A 204 -8.28 -9.96 6.70
N LEU A 205 -8.41 -11.14 6.09
CA LEU A 205 -7.45 -12.24 6.20
C LEU A 205 -6.06 -11.81 5.72
N GLN A 206 -5.96 -11.11 4.59
CA GLN A 206 -4.70 -10.60 4.07
C GLN A 206 -4.03 -9.64 5.08
N ALA A 207 -4.80 -8.76 5.71
CA ALA A 207 -4.30 -7.86 6.76
C ALA A 207 -3.82 -8.61 8.01
N GLN A 208 -4.55 -9.65 8.43
CA GLN A 208 -4.17 -10.50 9.56
C GLN A 208 -2.95 -11.38 9.25
N ILE A 209 -2.86 -11.94 8.05
CA ILE A 209 -1.67 -12.68 7.57
C ILE A 209 -0.45 -11.77 7.58
N ARG A 210 -0.60 -10.53 7.08
CA ARG A 210 0.47 -9.52 7.12
C ARG A 210 0.93 -9.22 8.53
N THR A 211 0.01 -9.13 9.48
CA THR A 211 0.32 -8.84 10.88
C THR A 211 0.99 -10.02 11.57
N THR A 212 0.43 -11.23 11.44
CA THR A 212 0.89 -12.43 12.17
C THR A 212 2.17 -13.03 11.57
N PHE A 213 2.31 -12.99 10.25
CA PHE A 213 3.41 -13.66 9.54
C PHE A 213 4.42 -12.70 8.92
N SER A 214 4.18 -11.38 8.99
CA SER A 214 5.06 -10.35 8.41
C SER A 214 5.31 -10.51 6.89
N VAL A 215 4.37 -11.10 6.17
CA VAL A 215 4.43 -11.29 4.71
C VAL A 215 3.26 -10.59 4.01
N GLU A 216 3.52 -10.04 2.83
CA GLU A 216 2.48 -9.45 1.98
C GLU A 216 2.22 -10.37 0.79
N ILE A 217 1.03 -10.98 0.75
CA ILE A 217 0.61 -11.86 -0.34
C ILE A 217 -0.42 -11.12 -1.19
N PRO A 218 -0.21 -10.95 -2.50
CA PRO A 218 -1.20 -10.33 -3.38
C PRO A 218 -2.55 -11.06 -3.31
N LEU A 219 -3.65 -10.29 -3.26
CA LEU A 219 -5.00 -10.83 -3.10
C LEU A 219 -5.37 -11.83 -4.21
N VAL A 220 -4.86 -11.63 -5.42
CA VAL A 220 -5.06 -12.55 -6.56
C VAL A 220 -4.52 -13.94 -6.27
N HIS A 221 -3.35 -14.05 -5.62
CA HIS A 221 -2.78 -15.34 -5.26
C HIS A 221 -3.53 -16.01 -4.12
N MET A 222 -4.01 -15.25 -3.14
CA MET A 222 -4.91 -15.80 -2.11
C MET A 222 -6.26 -16.26 -2.67
N PHE A 223 -6.67 -15.71 -3.81
CA PHE A 223 -7.89 -16.11 -4.52
C PHE A 223 -7.67 -17.38 -5.37
N GLU A 224 -6.51 -17.50 -6.01
CA GLU A 224 -6.11 -18.67 -6.81
C GLU A 224 -5.69 -19.88 -5.97
N SER A 225 -5.15 -19.62 -4.77
CA SER A 225 -4.68 -20.61 -3.81
C SER A 225 -5.49 -20.51 -2.53
N SER A 226 -6.74 -20.98 -2.59
CA SER A 226 -7.77 -20.69 -1.59
C SER A 226 -7.90 -21.75 -0.49
N THR A 227 -7.13 -22.83 -0.54
CA THR A 227 -7.09 -23.83 0.55
C THR A 227 -6.10 -23.46 1.65
N LEU A 228 -6.32 -24.01 2.85
CA LEU A 228 -5.49 -23.74 4.02
C LEU A 228 -4.01 -24.10 3.77
N ASP A 229 -3.74 -25.23 3.10
CA ASP A 229 -2.38 -25.67 2.75
C ASP A 229 -1.75 -24.83 1.64
N GLU A 230 -2.51 -24.46 0.60
CA GLU A 230 -2.00 -23.62 -0.48
C GLU A 230 -1.69 -22.20 0.02
N MET A 231 -2.55 -21.61 0.85
CA MET A 231 -2.26 -20.33 1.51
C MET A 231 -1.08 -20.42 2.48
N ALA A 232 -0.96 -21.50 3.25
CA ALA A 232 0.18 -21.72 4.13
C ALA A 232 1.50 -21.83 3.35
N ARG A 233 1.49 -22.48 2.17
CA ARG A 233 2.65 -22.52 1.27
C ARG A 233 2.99 -21.17 0.66
N LEU A 234 2.00 -20.34 0.32
CA LEU A 234 2.25 -18.96 -0.12
C LEU A 234 2.92 -18.13 0.98
N ILE A 235 2.50 -18.32 2.24
CA ILE A 235 3.15 -17.72 3.40
C ILE A 235 4.58 -18.25 3.53
N GLU A 236 4.77 -19.57 3.45
CA GLU A 236 6.08 -20.23 3.60
C GLU A 236 7.09 -19.75 2.55
N ASN A 237 6.70 -19.73 1.28
CA ASN A 237 7.54 -19.22 0.19
C ASN A 237 7.88 -17.74 0.38
N SER A 238 6.91 -16.93 0.81
CA SER A 238 7.14 -15.51 1.10
C SER A 238 8.03 -15.30 2.32
N THR A 239 7.94 -16.16 3.35
CA THR A 239 8.83 -16.14 4.50
C THR A 239 10.23 -16.65 4.18
N ALA A 240 10.37 -17.61 3.27
CA ALA A 240 11.67 -18.11 2.80
C ALA A 240 12.39 -17.04 1.97
N GLU A 241 11.68 -16.34 1.07
CA GLU A 241 12.21 -15.20 0.33
C GLU A 241 12.58 -14.01 1.25
N ALA A 242 11.83 -13.79 2.33
CA ALA A 242 12.15 -12.79 3.36
C ALA A 242 13.33 -13.21 4.26
N SER A 243 13.49 -14.52 4.52
CA SER A 243 14.56 -15.07 5.37
C SER A 243 15.91 -15.22 4.65
N GLU A 244 15.95 -15.21 3.32
CA GLU A 244 17.18 -15.43 2.53
C GLU A 244 17.85 -14.17 1.93
N SER A 245 17.41 -12.93 2.21
CA SER A 245 18.14 -11.76 1.69
C SER A 245 18.32 -10.60 2.68
N LEU A 246 19.44 -10.62 3.41
CA LEU A 246 20.02 -9.38 3.90
C LEU A 246 20.23 -8.43 2.70
N LEU A 247 19.87 -7.16 2.87
CA LEU A 247 20.07 -6.17 1.83
C LEU A 247 21.56 -6.05 1.52
N ASN A 248 21.88 -5.98 0.23
CA ASN A 248 23.23 -5.69 -0.24
C ASN A 248 23.23 -4.30 -0.86
N TRP A 249 23.69 -3.30 -0.10
CA TRP A 249 23.72 -1.91 -0.54
C TRP A 249 24.61 -1.69 -1.77
N ASP A 250 25.68 -2.47 -1.92
CA ASP A 250 26.55 -2.38 -3.10
C ASP A 250 25.82 -2.76 -4.37
N LYS A 251 25.07 -3.88 -4.34
CA LYS A 251 24.23 -4.32 -5.46
C LYS A 251 23.08 -3.34 -5.71
N GLU A 252 22.48 -2.86 -4.63
CA GLU A 252 21.30 -1.99 -4.67
C GLU A 252 21.61 -0.63 -5.30
N THR A 253 22.76 -0.05 -4.96
CA THR A 253 23.20 1.29 -5.42
C THR A 253 24.12 1.23 -6.64
N ALA A 254 24.46 0.04 -7.14
CA ALA A 254 25.30 -0.12 -8.33
C ALA A 254 24.70 0.54 -9.58
N LEU A 255 25.60 1.03 -10.44
CA LEU A 255 25.26 1.42 -11.81
C LEU A 255 24.74 0.22 -12.61
N PRO A 256 23.58 0.34 -13.28
CA PRO A 256 23.10 -0.64 -14.24
C PRO A 256 24.14 -0.97 -15.31
N PRO A 257 24.23 -2.24 -15.78
CA PRO A 257 25.19 -2.62 -16.83
C PRO A 257 25.07 -1.81 -18.12
N SER A 258 23.85 -1.40 -18.50
CA SER A 258 23.60 -0.51 -19.64
C SER A 258 24.32 0.83 -19.47
N LEU A 259 24.22 1.43 -18.29
CA LEU A 259 24.91 2.68 -17.97
C LEU A 259 26.42 2.50 -17.90
N LYS A 260 26.93 1.36 -17.42
CA LYS A 260 28.38 1.07 -17.43
C LYS A 260 28.97 0.97 -18.84
N LYS A 261 28.19 0.52 -19.83
CA LYS A 261 28.64 0.38 -21.23
C LYS A 261 28.53 1.66 -22.08
N LEU A 262 27.73 2.64 -21.66
CA LEU A 262 27.55 3.91 -22.40
C LEU A 262 28.89 4.63 -22.63
N ALA A 263 29.26 4.97 -23.86
CA ALA A 263 30.49 5.71 -24.10
C ALA A 263 30.31 7.18 -23.71
N VAL A 264 31.23 7.73 -22.91
CA VAL A 264 31.17 9.14 -22.48
C VAL A 264 31.35 10.10 -23.67
N SER A 265 32.01 9.64 -24.75
CA SER A 265 32.17 10.38 -26.00
C SER A 265 30.85 10.71 -26.71
N ASP A 266 29.78 9.95 -26.44
CA ASP A 266 28.47 10.13 -27.09
C ASP A 266 27.62 11.20 -26.38
N ILE A 267 28.14 11.78 -25.29
CA ILE A 267 27.44 12.77 -24.47
C ILE A 267 27.68 14.15 -25.04
N GLN A 268 26.60 14.80 -25.46
CA GLN A 268 26.63 16.20 -25.84
C GLN A 268 26.46 17.06 -24.59
N ILE A 269 27.56 17.55 -24.01
CA ILE A 269 27.48 18.50 -22.90
C ILE A 269 26.65 19.70 -23.37
N ALA A 270 25.48 19.90 -22.77
CA ALA A 270 24.62 21.02 -23.12
C ALA A 270 25.36 22.32 -22.86
N GLN A 271 25.64 23.10 -23.91
CA GLN A 271 25.92 24.51 -23.74
C GLN A 271 24.57 25.23 -23.61
N PRO A 272 24.31 25.97 -22.52
CA PRO A 272 23.10 26.76 -22.42
C PRO A 272 23.15 27.84 -23.51
N THR A 273 22.32 27.69 -24.54
CA THR A 273 22.20 28.65 -25.65
C THR A 273 21.24 29.81 -25.33
N GLU A 274 20.45 29.69 -24.25
CA GLU A 274 19.46 30.69 -23.82
C GLU A 274 19.67 31.07 -22.35
N SER A 275 19.39 32.33 -22.00
CA SER A 275 19.39 32.84 -20.62
C SER A 275 18.32 32.19 -19.74
N ASP A 276 17.24 31.70 -20.36
CA ASP A 276 16.06 31.25 -19.64
C ASP A 276 16.09 29.74 -19.36
N LYS A 277 15.70 29.36 -18.15
CA LYS A 277 15.73 27.98 -17.65
C LYS A 277 14.45 27.22 -18.03
N VAL A 278 14.62 26.00 -18.51
CA VAL A 278 13.54 25.01 -18.68
C VAL A 278 13.70 23.95 -17.58
N ILE A 279 12.72 23.89 -16.69
CA ILE A 279 12.79 23.05 -15.49
C ILE A 279 12.00 21.77 -15.70
N VAL A 280 12.56 20.63 -15.28
CA VAL A 280 11.81 19.39 -15.08
C VAL A 280 11.61 19.19 -13.58
N LEU A 281 10.37 19.04 -13.13
CA LEU A 281 10.01 18.87 -11.73
C LEU A 281 9.24 17.56 -11.53
N THR A 282 9.69 16.71 -10.61
CA THR A 282 8.87 15.59 -10.11
C THR A 282 8.23 15.95 -8.76
N GLY A 283 7.15 15.27 -8.39
CA GLY A 283 6.49 15.49 -7.10
C GLY A 283 5.76 16.83 -6.98
N ALA A 284 5.37 17.43 -8.10
CA ALA A 284 4.70 18.73 -8.16
C ALA A 284 3.36 18.78 -7.39
N SER A 285 2.72 17.64 -7.14
CA SER A 285 1.49 17.56 -6.33
C SER A 285 1.74 17.51 -4.82
N GLY A 286 2.97 17.25 -4.37
CA GLY A 286 3.30 17.19 -2.94
C GLY A 286 3.46 18.58 -2.32
N PHE A 287 3.46 18.64 -0.99
CA PHE A 287 3.55 19.89 -0.22
C PHE A 287 4.73 20.79 -0.65
N LEU A 288 5.97 20.27 -0.63
CA LEU A 288 7.13 21.03 -1.10
C LEU A 288 7.07 21.29 -2.61
N GLY A 289 6.58 20.33 -3.39
CA GLY A 289 6.50 20.44 -4.85
C GLY A 289 5.58 21.57 -5.32
N GLN A 290 4.44 21.78 -4.67
CA GLN A 290 3.53 22.89 -4.97
C GLN A 290 4.17 24.26 -4.65
N ALA A 291 4.91 24.35 -3.54
CA ALA A 291 5.60 25.58 -3.16
C ALA A 291 6.78 25.90 -4.09
N LEU A 292 7.53 24.87 -4.51
CA LEU A 292 8.55 24.99 -5.56
C LEU A 292 7.90 25.45 -6.87
N LEU A 293 6.80 24.83 -7.29
CA LEU A 293 6.10 25.16 -8.53
C LEU A 293 5.62 26.61 -8.54
N ALA A 294 5.00 27.08 -7.45
CA ALA A 294 4.57 28.47 -7.31
C ALA A 294 5.75 29.47 -7.41
N SER A 295 6.87 29.15 -6.75
CA SER A 295 8.05 30.02 -6.77
C SER A 295 8.72 30.05 -8.14
N LEU A 296 8.84 28.88 -8.79
CA LEU A 296 9.38 28.76 -10.15
C LEU A 296 8.51 29.47 -11.19
N ASP A 297 7.18 29.40 -11.07
CA ASP A 297 6.25 30.09 -11.98
C ASP A 297 6.46 31.62 -11.91
N SER A 298 6.72 32.15 -10.72
CA SER A 298 6.97 33.58 -10.50
C SER A 298 8.38 34.05 -10.88
N ASP A 299 9.38 33.16 -10.98
CA ASP A 299 10.77 33.54 -11.24
C ASP A 299 11.00 33.90 -12.72
N THR A 300 11.52 35.10 -12.98
CA THR A 300 11.72 35.62 -14.34
C THR A 300 12.78 34.87 -15.14
N ARG A 301 13.67 34.13 -14.49
CA ARG A 301 14.69 33.30 -15.15
C ARG A 301 14.10 31.99 -15.68
N VAL A 302 12.91 31.60 -15.23
CA VAL A 302 12.24 30.35 -15.64
C VAL A 302 11.30 30.64 -16.79
N LYS A 303 11.49 29.91 -17.90
CA LYS A 303 10.66 29.97 -19.11
C LYS A 303 9.50 28.99 -19.03
N ASN A 304 9.81 27.71 -18.81
CA ASN A 304 8.84 26.61 -18.80
C ASN A 304 9.16 25.60 -17.69
N ILE A 305 8.13 24.93 -17.17
CA ILE A 305 8.23 23.93 -16.11
C ILE A 305 7.48 22.67 -16.54
N HIS A 306 8.20 21.58 -16.81
CA HIS A 306 7.64 20.27 -17.09
C HIS A 306 7.45 19.49 -15.80
N CYS A 307 6.21 19.42 -15.31
CA CYS A 307 5.86 18.59 -14.16
C CYS A 307 5.58 17.16 -14.64
N ILE A 308 6.46 16.22 -14.32
CA ILE A 308 6.35 14.82 -14.78
C ILE A 308 6.00 13.88 -13.63
N ALA A 309 5.62 12.64 -13.97
CA ALA A 309 5.19 11.61 -13.01
C ALA A 309 3.94 12.01 -12.19
N VAL A 310 3.07 12.84 -12.77
CA VAL A 310 1.83 13.27 -12.11
C VAL A 310 0.75 12.21 -12.35
N ARG A 311 0.24 11.59 -11.28
CA ARG A 311 -0.78 10.54 -11.40
C ARG A 311 -2.12 11.12 -11.90
N LYS A 312 -2.81 10.39 -12.77
CA LYS A 312 -4.09 10.83 -13.38
C LYS A 312 -5.15 11.23 -12.36
N ALA A 313 -5.30 10.42 -11.30
CA ALA A 313 -6.24 10.69 -10.21
C ALA A 313 -5.97 12.01 -9.46
N ILE A 314 -4.75 12.54 -9.54
CA ILE A 314 -4.28 13.73 -8.81
C ILE A 314 -4.31 14.98 -9.70
N SER A 315 -4.11 14.80 -11.01
CA SER A 315 -3.79 15.87 -11.96
C SER A 315 -4.85 16.95 -12.23
N GLN A 316 -6.13 16.69 -11.94
CA GLN A 316 -7.21 17.66 -12.24
C GLN A 316 -7.72 18.45 -11.02
N GLU A 317 -7.51 17.95 -9.79
CA GLU A 317 -8.10 18.55 -8.59
C GLU A 317 -7.08 19.14 -7.60
N SER A 318 -5.80 18.73 -7.65
CA SER A 318 -4.85 19.03 -6.56
C SER A 318 -3.66 19.94 -6.93
N ILE A 319 -3.37 20.12 -8.23
CA ILE A 319 -2.30 21.03 -8.68
C ILE A 319 -2.95 22.31 -9.22
N PRO A 320 -2.70 23.48 -8.63
CA PRO A 320 -3.17 24.76 -9.17
C PRO A 320 -2.70 24.98 -10.61
N ARG A 321 -3.45 25.75 -11.40
CA ARG A 321 -3.00 26.15 -12.73
C ARG A 321 -1.93 27.23 -12.61
N PHE A 322 -0.76 26.95 -13.18
CA PHE A 322 0.38 27.88 -13.26
C PHE A 322 0.65 28.22 -14.72
N ALA A 323 1.15 29.43 -14.99
CA ALA A 323 1.28 29.95 -16.35
C ALA A 323 2.38 29.24 -17.15
N LYS A 324 3.48 28.89 -16.49
CA LYS A 324 4.68 28.27 -17.10
C LYS A 324 4.69 26.75 -16.97
N ALA A 325 3.70 26.16 -16.28
CA ALA A 325 3.71 24.73 -15.95
C ALA A 325 2.93 23.88 -16.96
N VAL A 326 3.57 22.81 -17.43
CA VAL A 326 2.96 21.76 -18.25
C VAL A 326 2.96 20.46 -17.47
N ILE A 327 1.78 19.87 -17.30
CA ILE A 327 1.60 18.63 -16.56
C ILE A 327 1.68 17.41 -17.50
N HIS A 328 2.58 16.49 -17.19
CA HIS A 328 2.75 15.22 -17.90
C HIS A 328 2.32 14.07 -16.99
N GLN A 329 1.36 13.29 -17.47
CA GLN A 329 0.83 12.15 -16.72
C GLN A 329 1.88 11.06 -16.59
N GLY A 330 1.94 10.44 -15.42
CA GLY A 330 2.88 9.35 -15.16
C GLY A 330 2.87 8.90 -13.71
N ASP A 331 3.84 8.06 -13.35
CA ASP A 331 4.02 7.53 -12.00
C ASP A 331 5.50 7.23 -11.78
N LEU A 332 6.03 7.52 -10.58
CA LEU A 332 7.42 7.27 -10.22
C LEU A 332 7.78 5.78 -10.29
N ASN A 333 6.81 4.89 -10.17
CA ASN A 333 7.01 3.44 -10.20
C ASN A 333 7.10 2.86 -11.62
N LEU A 334 6.89 3.68 -12.66
CA LEU A 334 6.89 3.23 -14.04
C LEU A 334 8.22 3.55 -14.74
N PRO A 335 8.62 2.76 -15.75
CA PRO A 335 9.76 3.10 -16.62
C PRO A 335 9.61 4.50 -17.21
N ARG A 336 10.72 5.26 -17.27
CA ARG A 336 10.74 6.69 -17.66
C ARG A 336 9.67 7.53 -16.93
N LEU A 337 9.30 7.13 -15.72
CA LEU A 337 8.30 7.77 -14.89
C LEU A 337 6.91 7.86 -15.56
N GLY A 338 6.62 6.92 -16.48
CA GLY A 338 5.38 6.85 -17.24
C GLY A 338 5.37 7.63 -18.56
N LEU A 339 6.48 8.28 -18.92
CA LEU A 339 6.59 9.00 -20.20
C LEU A 339 6.80 8.04 -21.38
N SER A 340 6.16 8.37 -22.51
CA SER A 340 6.54 7.77 -23.80
C SER A 340 7.95 8.22 -24.18
N GLU A 341 8.65 7.41 -24.97
CA GLU A 341 10.01 7.72 -25.45
C GLU A 341 10.07 9.07 -26.19
N HIS A 342 9.07 9.33 -27.04
CA HIS A 342 8.92 10.62 -27.73
C HIS A 342 8.77 11.79 -26.74
N SER A 343 7.93 11.65 -25.71
CA SER A 343 7.72 12.72 -24.73
C SER A 343 8.98 12.95 -23.90
N ALA A 344 9.65 11.88 -23.48
CA ALA A 344 10.91 11.96 -22.76
C ALA A 344 11.98 12.66 -23.61
N GLN A 345 12.15 12.28 -24.88
CA GLN A 345 13.10 12.95 -25.76
C GLN A 345 12.77 14.44 -25.95
N ALA A 346 11.50 14.78 -26.17
CA ALA A 346 11.07 16.16 -26.35
C ALA A 346 11.35 17.02 -25.10
N ILE A 347 11.08 16.50 -23.90
CA ILE A 347 11.28 17.23 -22.64
C ILE A 347 12.78 17.38 -22.32
N PHE A 348 13.54 16.29 -22.35
CA PHE A 348 14.93 16.28 -21.89
C PHE A 348 15.91 16.87 -22.92
N SER A 349 15.52 16.98 -24.20
CA SER A 349 16.31 17.70 -25.22
C SER A 349 16.38 19.21 -24.99
N CYS A 350 15.40 19.82 -24.30
CA CYS A 350 15.37 21.25 -24.00
C CYS A 350 15.54 21.58 -22.51
N ALA A 351 15.33 20.62 -21.60
CA ALA A 351 15.51 20.83 -20.17
C ALA A 351 16.92 21.34 -19.82
N THR A 352 17.00 22.35 -18.96
CA THR A 352 18.26 22.94 -18.50
C THR A 352 18.58 22.54 -17.06
N VAL A 353 17.57 22.17 -16.27
CA VAL A 353 17.72 21.74 -14.87
C VAL A 353 16.63 20.72 -14.55
N VAL A 354 16.98 19.70 -13.76
CA VAL A 354 16.03 18.73 -13.20
C VAL A 354 16.00 18.87 -11.68
N ILE A 355 14.80 19.00 -11.12
CA ILE A 355 14.54 18.97 -9.67
C ILE A 355 13.72 17.71 -9.36
N HIS A 356 14.40 16.69 -8.83
CA HIS A 356 13.79 15.44 -8.41
C HIS A 356 13.30 15.55 -6.95
N ASN A 357 12.08 16.06 -6.78
CA ASN A 357 11.42 16.20 -5.47
C ASN A 357 10.44 15.05 -5.14
N GLY A 358 9.89 14.40 -6.17
CA GLY A 358 8.93 13.30 -6.01
C GLY A 358 9.52 12.09 -5.30
N ALA A 359 8.81 11.62 -4.27
CA ALA A 359 9.12 10.43 -3.49
C ALA A 359 7.83 9.88 -2.84
N ASP A 360 7.83 8.61 -2.47
CA ASP A 360 6.88 8.04 -1.52
C ASP A 360 7.43 8.25 -0.11
N VAL A 361 6.79 9.16 0.64
CA VAL A 361 7.17 9.56 2.00
C VAL A 361 6.23 8.88 2.99
N SER A 362 6.40 7.56 3.15
CA SER A 362 5.65 6.76 4.11
C SER A 362 6.59 6.09 5.10
N TYR A 363 6.36 6.36 6.39
CA TYR A 363 7.04 5.69 7.50
C TYR A 363 6.43 4.32 7.85
N LEU A 364 5.34 3.96 7.17
CA LEU A 364 4.58 2.73 7.42
C LEU A 364 4.88 1.63 6.39
N LYS A 365 5.73 1.90 5.40
CA LYS A 365 6.08 0.94 4.34
C LYS A 365 7.48 0.39 4.56
N GLY A 366 7.67 -0.87 4.14
CA GLY A 366 9.00 -1.49 4.10
C GLY A 366 9.86 -0.92 2.97
N TYR A 367 11.17 -1.16 3.07
CA TYR A 367 12.15 -0.68 2.08
C TYR A 367 11.86 -1.20 0.66
N SER A 368 11.42 -2.45 0.51
CA SER A 368 11.12 -3.08 -0.78
C SER A 368 10.01 -2.37 -1.57
N SER A 369 9.02 -1.79 -0.90
CA SER A 369 7.98 -0.98 -1.53
C SER A 369 8.51 0.43 -1.86
N LEU A 370 9.22 1.05 -0.92
CA LEU A 370 9.69 2.43 -1.04
C LEU A 370 10.82 2.58 -2.08
N ARG A 371 11.67 1.58 -2.24
CA ARG A 371 12.78 1.60 -3.21
C ARG A 371 12.32 1.80 -4.65
N ILE A 372 11.10 1.42 -5.01
CA ILE A 372 10.58 1.56 -6.38
C ILE A 372 10.35 3.06 -6.67
N ALA A 373 9.56 3.72 -5.83
CA ALA A 373 9.21 5.12 -6.01
C ALA A 373 10.37 6.10 -5.71
N ASN A 374 11.36 5.68 -4.92
CA ASN A 374 12.43 6.55 -4.44
C ASN A 374 13.76 6.30 -5.15
N LEU A 375 14.25 5.05 -5.16
CA LEU A 375 15.55 4.70 -5.76
C LEU A 375 15.41 4.42 -7.26
N GLN A 376 14.49 3.54 -7.68
CA GLN A 376 14.37 3.17 -9.10
C GLN A 376 13.93 4.37 -9.95
N SER A 377 13.01 5.20 -9.45
CA SER A 377 12.65 6.47 -10.09
C SER A 377 13.85 7.41 -10.27
N THR A 378 14.74 7.49 -9.27
CA THR A 378 15.99 8.27 -9.36
C THR A 378 16.89 7.72 -10.45
N LYS A 379 17.04 6.38 -10.56
CA LYS A 379 17.84 5.74 -11.63
C LYS A 379 17.27 6.02 -13.02
N GLU A 380 15.96 5.90 -13.19
CA GLU A 380 15.25 6.19 -14.44
C GLU A 380 15.41 7.66 -14.83
N LEU A 381 15.20 8.59 -13.90
CA LEU A 381 15.31 10.02 -14.16
C LEU A 381 16.75 10.44 -14.46
N ALA A 382 17.72 9.90 -13.72
CA ALA A 382 19.14 10.10 -14.00
C ALA A 382 19.49 9.65 -15.42
N ALA A 383 19.01 8.48 -15.85
CA ALA A 383 19.24 7.98 -17.20
C ALA A 383 18.71 8.93 -18.29
N LEU A 384 17.55 9.58 -18.08
CA LEU A 384 16.99 10.57 -19.00
C LEU A 384 17.83 11.86 -19.11
N CYS A 385 18.62 12.17 -18.08
CA CYS A 385 19.48 13.36 -18.06
C CYS A 385 20.85 13.14 -18.72
N LEU A 386 21.28 11.89 -18.84
CA LEU A 386 22.64 11.52 -19.28
C LEU A 386 23.04 12.04 -20.66
N PRO A 387 22.19 12.05 -21.71
CA PRO A 387 22.59 12.51 -23.03
C PRO A 387 23.16 13.93 -23.04
N ARG A 388 22.79 14.75 -22.05
CA ARG A 388 23.16 16.16 -21.91
C ARG A 388 23.84 16.52 -20.59
N LEU A 389 24.01 15.56 -19.68
CA LEU A 389 24.43 15.78 -18.28
C LEU A 389 23.67 16.93 -17.61
N ILE A 390 22.34 16.92 -17.77
CA ILE A 390 21.48 18.00 -17.27
C ILE A 390 21.69 18.14 -15.75
N PRO A 391 21.98 19.35 -15.23
CA PRO A 391 22.09 19.60 -13.80
C PRO A 391 20.97 18.96 -13.00
N PHE A 392 21.35 18.14 -12.01
CA PHE A 392 20.43 17.26 -11.30
C PHE A 392 20.36 17.63 -9.82
N HIS A 393 19.22 18.16 -9.39
CA HIS A 393 18.93 18.50 -8.01
C HIS A 393 18.06 17.41 -7.40
N TYR A 394 18.60 16.66 -6.44
CA TYR A 394 17.89 15.61 -5.72
C TYR A 394 17.42 16.14 -4.36
N VAL A 395 16.12 16.10 -4.09
CA VAL A 395 15.61 16.40 -2.74
C VAL A 395 15.64 15.12 -1.92
N SER A 396 16.61 15.04 -1.02
CA SER A 396 16.79 13.99 -0.01
C SER A 396 16.15 14.38 1.33
N THR A 397 16.72 13.94 2.45
CA THR A 397 16.33 14.29 3.82
C THR A 397 17.57 14.42 4.68
N ALA A 398 17.59 15.37 5.63
CA ALA A 398 18.64 15.47 6.63
C ALA A 398 18.70 14.20 7.51
N GLY A 399 17.60 13.44 7.59
CA GLY A 399 17.53 12.18 8.32
C GLY A 399 18.56 11.13 7.90
N VAL A 400 19.19 11.21 6.72
CA VAL A 400 20.26 10.26 6.33
C VAL A 400 21.45 10.28 7.30
N ALA A 401 21.66 11.40 8.00
CA ALA A 401 22.67 11.52 9.03
C ALA A 401 22.41 10.61 10.24
N MET A 402 21.19 10.09 10.38
CA MET A 402 20.81 9.23 11.51
C MET A 402 21.55 7.89 11.55
N PHE A 403 22.12 7.48 10.41
CA PHE A 403 22.93 6.26 10.30
C PHE A 403 24.40 6.47 10.69
N ALA A 404 24.83 7.70 11.00
CA ALA A 404 26.22 8.01 11.40
C ALA A 404 26.49 7.73 12.90
N THR A 405 25.78 6.78 13.50
CA THR A 405 25.79 6.57 14.97
C THR A 405 27.18 6.21 15.49
N GLY A 406 27.62 6.91 16.54
CA GLY A 406 28.92 6.70 17.19
C GLY A 406 30.15 7.08 16.36
N ALA A 407 29.97 7.57 15.13
CA ALA A 407 31.04 7.91 14.19
C ALA A 407 31.23 9.42 14.01
N LEU A 408 30.41 10.24 14.69
CA LEU A 408 30.52 11.69 14.67
C LEU A 408 31.54 12.16 15.70
N GLY A 409 32.18 13.30 15.41
CA GLY A 409 33.16 13.93 16.29
C GLY A 409 32.56 14.37 17.64
N PRO A 410 33.36 14.95 18.53
CA PRO A 410 32.95 15.32 19.89
C PRO A 410 31.71 16.24 19.96
N ASP A 411 31.43 17.02 18.92
CA ASP A 411 30.27 17.91 18.83
C ASP A 411 29.00 17.22 18.28
N ASN A 412 29.09 15.94 17.90
CA ASN A 412 27.99 15.13 17.35
C ASN A 412 27.26 15.80 16.16
N GLN A 413 28.01 16.58 15.37
CA GLN A 413 27.53 17.28 14.18
C GLN A 413 27.82 16.49 12.91
N PHE A 414 26.82 16.38 12.04
CA PHE A 414 26.95 15.80 10.71
C PHE A 414 27.26 16.90 9.70
N ALA A 415 28.48 16.87 9.15
CA ALA A 415 28.95 17.86 8.21
C ALA A 415 28.18 17.81 6.88
N THR A 416 28.18 18.91 6.12
CA THR A 416 27.61 18.99 4.77
C THR A 416 28.46 18.19 3.77
N ALA A 417 28.40 16.86 3.88
CA ALA A 417 29.27 15.90 3.20
C ALA A 417 28.53 14.61 2.81
N SER A 418 29.26 13.70 2.15
CA SER A 418 28.74 12.39 1.74
C SER A 418 28.28 11.55 2.93
N ALA A 419 27.11 10.91 2.79
CA ALA A 419 26.62 9.94 3.75
C ALA A 419 27.05 8.50 3.40
N ALA A 420 27.87 8.30 2.36
CA ALA A 420 28.28 6.99 1.84
C ALA A 420 28.92 6.07 2.86
N PHE A 421 29.66 6.66 3.79
CA PHE A 421 30.37 5.96 4.85
C PHE A 421 29.46 5.43 5.97
N TYR A 422 28.18 5.78 5.94
CA TYR A 422 27.19 5.47 6.98
C TYR A 422 25.98 4.72 6.37
N PRO A 423 26.15 3.46 5.94
CA PRO A 423 25.07 2.71 5.32
C PRO A 423 23.96 2.37 6.33
N PRO A 424 22.68 2.34 5.89
CA PRO A 424 21.60 1.85 6.72
C PRO A 424 21.79 0.37 7.10
N PRO A 425 21.10 -0.12 8.15
CA PRO A 425 21.13 -1.53 8.51
C PRO A 425 20.78 -2.46 7.34
N LEU A 426 21.43 -3.63 7.26
CA LEU A 426 21.18 -4.61 6.20
C LEU A 426 19.82 -5.32 6.37
N ASN A 427 19.29 -5.34 7.58
CA ASN A 427 17.96 -5.83 7.88
C ASN A 427 17.01 -4.63 8.06
N LEU A 428 16.19 -4.39 7.03
CA LEU A 428 15.11 -3.41 7.07
C LEU A 428 13.74 -4.09 7.10
N SER A 429 13.65 -5.26 7.74
CA SER A 429 12.38 -5.94 8.00
C SER A 429 11.44 -5.01 8.77
N LEU A 430 10.14 -5.27 8.62
CA LEU A 430 9.13 -4.59 9.40
C LEU A 430 9.27 -4.98 10.89
N SER A 431 9.00 -4.05 11.79
CA SER A 431 8.87 -4.32 13.22
C SER A 431 7.73 -5.31 13.50
N GLU A 432 7.60 -5.79 14.75
CA GLU A 432 6.43 -6.56 15.21
C GLU A 432 5.09 -5.82 14.96
N SER A 433 5.14 -4.48 14.92
CA SER A 433 4.00 -3.63 14.60
C SER A 433 3.76 -3.42 13.09
N GLY A 434 4.55 -4.07 12.21
CA GLY A 434 4.35 -4.08 10.76
C GLY A 434 4.88 -2.84 10.02
N HIS A 435 5.78 -2.07 10.64
CA HIS A 435 6.29 -0.81 10.09
C HIS A 435 7.82 -0.72 10.18
N ASN A 436 8.45 0.13 9.37
CA ASN A 436 9.88 0.42 9.49
C ASN A 436 10.12 1.92 9.25
N TYR A 437 10.32 2.67 10.34
CA TYR A 437 10.43 4.12 10.28
C TYR A 437 11.70 4.61 9.58
N ILE A 438 12.76 3.79 9.55
CA ILE A 438 14.02 4.12 8.88
C ILE A 438 14.03 3.74 7.39
N ALA A 439 13.07 2.94 6.90
CA ALA A 439 13.04 2.46 5.52
C ALA A 439 12.92 3.60 4.49
N MET A 440 12.13 4.64 4.81
CA MET A 440 12.05 5.85 3.99
C MET A 440 13.41 6.52 3.87
N THR A 441 14.06 6.79 5.00
CA THR A 441 15.41 7.40 5.03
C THR A 441 16.44 6.54 4.29
N ALA A 442 16.42 5.21 4.47
CA ALA A 442 17.31 4.29 3.77
C ALA A 442 17.14 4.35 2.24
N SER A 443 15.91 4.50 1.74
CA SER A 443 15.66 4.68 0.30
C SER A 443 16.19 6.00 -0.26
N LYS A 444 16.20 7.06 0.56
CA LYS A 444 16.81 8.35 0.19
C LYS A 444 18.33 8.26 0.20
N TRP A 445 18.92 7.65 1.24
CA TRP A 445 20.35 7.36 1.30
C TRP A 445 20.81 6.56 0.08
N ALA A 446 20.09 5.49 -0.30
CA ALA A 446 20.46 4.67 -1.45
C ALA A 446 20.43 5.45 -2.77
N SER A 447 19.53 6.44 -2.88
CA SER A 447 19.45 7.33 -4.04
C SER A 447 20.63 8.30 -4.08
N GLU A 448 21.02 8.88 -2.94
CA GLU A 448 22.24 9.69 -2.83
C GLU A 448 23.46 8.87 -3.27
N GLN A 449 23.61 7.65 -2.75
CA GLN A 449 24.73 6.76 -3.09
C GLN A 449 24.79 6.39 -4.56
N PHE A 450 23.64 6.11 -5.17
CA PHE A 450 23.58 5.85 -6.60
C PHE A 450 24.06 7.08 -7.40
N LEU A 451 23.60 8.29 -7.07
CA LEU A 451 24.00 9.52 -7.76
C LEU A 451 25.48 9.85 -7.55
N GLU A 452 26.01 9.66 -6.33
CA GLU A 452 27.43 9.81 -6.05
C GLU A 452 28.29 8.84 -6.87
N ARG A 453 27.89 7.56 -6.94
CA ARG A 453 28.56 6.55 -7.77
C ARG A 453 28.53 6.92 -9.26
N MET A 454 27.43 7.48 -9.77
CA MET A 454 27.38 7.96 -11.16
C MET A 454 28.48 9.00 -11.44
N VAL A 455 28.68 9.97 -10.55
CA VAL A 455 29.69 11.02 -10.70
C VAL A 455 31.10 10.45 -10.51
N MET A 456 31.31 9.68 -9.44
CA MET A 456 32.62 9.15 -9.06
C MET A 456 33.14 8.10 -10.05
N GLU A 457 32.29 7.15 -10.47
CA GLU A 457 32.72 6.03 -11.31
C GLU A 457 32.74 6.36 -12.81
N LYS A 458 31.93 7.34 -13.25
CA LYS A 458 31.68 7.50 -14.70
C LYS A 458 31.53 8.92 -15.22
N PHE A 459 30.84 9.80 -14.51
CA PHE A 459 30.48 11.14 -14.99
C PHE A 459 31.00 12.23 -14.05
N PRO A 460 32.33 12.36 -13.86
CA PRO A 460 32.91 13.31 -12.91
C PRO A 460 32.59 14.77 -13.27
N ALA A 461 32.13 15.02 -14.49
CA ALA A 461 31.73 16.35 -14.94
C ALA A 461 30.29 16.73 -14.60
N TRP A 462 29.42 15.76 -14.24
CA TRP A 462 27.99 15.97 -14.10
C TRP A 462 27.65 16.75 -12.82
N PRO A 463 27.05 17.95 -12.91
CA PRO A 463 26.61 18.69 -11.73
C PRO A 463 25.42 18.00 -11.05
N ILE A 464 25.66 17.47 -9.84
CA ILE A 464 24.63 16.91 -8.96
C ILE A 464 24.61 17.70 -7.65
N CYS A 465 23.41 18.12 -7.24
CA CYS A 465 23.20 18.75 -5.94
C CYS A 465 22.19 17.94 -5.11
N ILE A 466 22.58 17.57 -3.90
CA ILE A 466 21.76 16.82 -2.94
C ILE A 466 21.28 17.79 -1.87
N HIS A 467 19.97 18.02 -1.86
CA HIS A 467 19.28 18.88 -0.89
C HIS A 467 18.74 18.03 0.25
N ARG A 468 19.17 18.26 1.48
CA ARG A 468 18.74 17.54 2.67
C ARG A 468 17.97 18.49 3.60
N PRO A 469 16.67 18.72 3.36
CA PRO A 469 15.85 19.43 4.33
C PRO A 469 15.70 18.63 5.62
N SER A 470 15.70 19.32 6.76
CA SER A 470 15.19 18.77 8.01
C SER A 470 13.65 18.71 7.98
N LEU A 471 12.99 18.52 9.12
CA LEU A 471 11.53 18.40 9.15
C LEU A 471 10.87 19.68 8.61
N ILE A 472 10.22 19.61 7.46
CA ILE A 472 9.61 20.80 6.85
C ILE A 472 8.37 21.19 7.64
N GLU A 473 8.40 22.40 8.19
CA GLU A 473 7.30 22.98 8.95
C GLU A 473 5.99 22.96 8.16
N ARG A 474 4.94 22.47 8.80
CA ARG A 474 3.57 22.52 8.30
C ARG A 474 2.74 23.38 9.25
N LYS A 475 2.19 24.48 8.75
CA LYS A 475 1.27 25.30 9.52
C LYS A 475 -0.06 24.56 9.64
N ASP A 476 -0.26 23.89 10.77
CA ASP A 476 -1.55 23.34 11.17
C ASP A 476 -1.86 23.87 12.57
N GLU A 477 -2.70 24.91 12.63
CA GLU A 477 -3.07 25.60 13.87
C GLU A 477 -3.86 24.69 14.84
N SER A 478 -4.32 23.51 14.38
CA SER A 478 -5.19 22.63 15.15
C SER A 478 -4.45 21.53 15.94
N GLY A 479 -3.15 21.32 15.73
CA GLY A 479 -2.40 20.20 16.32
C GLY A 479 -2.85 18.80 15.86
N ALA A 480 -3.83 18.70 14.94
CA ALA A 480 -4.34 17.43 14.40
C ALA A 480 -3.60 16.97 13.13
N GLY A 481 -2.61 17.74 12.68
CA GLY A 481 -1.79 17.44 11.51
C GLY A 481 -0.77 16.32 11.73
N LEU A 482 0.04 16.06 10.69
CA LEU A 482 1.08 15.02 10.73
C LEU A 482 2.46 15.52 11.20
N ASP A 483 2.56 16.79 11.62
CA ASP A 483 3.83 17.40 12.03
C ASP A 483 4.20 17.00 13.47
N ILE A 484 5.31 16.26 13.62
CA ILE A 484 5.72 15.66 14.90
C ILE A 484 6.03 16.75 15.95
N VAL A 485 6.75 17.80 15.55
CA VAL A 485 7.19 18.87 16.48
C VAL A 485 5.98 19.64 17.02
N SER A 486 5.02 19.97 16.15
CA SER A 486 3.77 20.63 16.53
C SER A 486 2.89 19.73 17.40
N ASN A 487 2.79 18.43 17.08
CA ASN A 487 2.03 17.47 17.89
C ASN A 487 2.66 17.30 19.29
N LEU A 488 3.98 17.12 19.37
CA LEU A 488 4.68 17.00 20.66
C LEU A 488 4.46 18.26 21.51
N ARG A 489 4.55 19.44 20.91
CA ARG A 489 4.29 20.70 21.60
C ARG A 489 2.84 20.80 22.09
N TYR A 490 1.87 20.65 21.18
CA TYR A 490 0.45 20.81 21.46
C TYR A 490 -0.02 19.82 22.54
N TYR A 491 0.24 18.53 22.38
CA TYR A 491 -0.23 17.53 23.34
C TYR A 491 0.55 17.56 24.66
N THR A 492 1.81 18.01 24.67
CA THR A 492 2.52 18.24 25.95
C THR A 492 1.85 19.35 26.76
N GLN A 493 1.43 20.43 26.10
CA GLN A 493 0.70 21.52 26.75
C GLN A 493 -0.68 21.08 27.21
N GLN A 494 -1.43 20.35 26.37
CA GLN A 494 -2.79 19.89 26.70
C GLN A 494 -2.82 18.85 27.81
N LEU A 495 -1.85 17.94 27.85
CA LEU A 495 -1.76 16.90 28.88
C LEU A 495 -1.08 17.38 30.17
N HIS A 496 -0.48 18.57 30.15
CA HIS A 496 0.44 19.04 31.19
C HIS A 496 1.55 18.02 31.52
N ALA A 497 1.97 17.25 30.51
CA ALA A 497 2.95 16.19 30.65
C ALA A 497 3.76 16.01 29.36
N ALA A 498 5.09 15.87 29.47
CA ALA A 498 6.00 15.63 28.36
C ALA A 498 6.36 14.13 28.25
N PRO A 499 6.54 13.59 27.03
CA PRO A 499 7.00 12.22 26.88
C PRO A 499 8.48 12.10 27.19
N VAL A 500 8.86 11.06 27.93
CA VAL A 500 10.24 10.65 28.12
C VAL A 500 10.62 9.67 27.02
N ILE A 501 11.51 10.11 26.14
CA ILE A 501 12.08 9.28 25.08
C ILE A 501 13.44 8.79 25.59
N ASN A 502 13.60 7.48 25.76
CA ASN A 502 14.86 6.85 26.14
C ASN A 502 15.33 5.97 24.99
N ILE A 503 16.31 6.41 24.20
CA ILE A 503 16.94 5.59 23.15
C ILE A 503 18.45 5.73 23.30
N GLY A 504 19.14 4.61 23.47
CA GLY A 504 20.60 4.55 23.52
C GLY A 504 21.12 3.33 24.28
N ILE A 505 22.25 2.78 23.82
CA ILE A 505 23.03 1.79 24.55
C ILE A 505 23.49 2.42 25.87
N SER A 506 23.09 1.84 27.00
CA SER A 506 23.65 2.13 28.32
C SER A 506 23.32 3.48 28.98
N GLY A 507 22.06 3.93 28.91
CA GLY A 507 21.56 4.95 29.86
C GLY A 507 22.14 6.36 29.74
N THR A 508 22.80 6.69 28.61
CA THR A 508 23.29 8.05 28.31
C THR A 508 22.24 8.84 27.53
N ARG A 509 21.87 10.01 28.07
CA ARG A 509 20.69 10.84 27.72
C ARG A 509 20.69 11.55 26.34
N SER A 510 21.56 11.25 25.39
CA SER A 510 21.67 12.10 24.19
C SER A 510 21.14 11.45 22.92
N LEU A 511 19.82 11.58 22.71
CA LEU A 511 19.10 11.27 21.47
C LEU A 511 19.39 12.24 20.32
N GLY A 512 20.12 13.31 20.60
CA GLY A 512 20.31 14.43 19.69
C GLY A 512 19.06 15.31 19.55
N LYS A 513 18.95 16.03 18.44
CA LYS A 513 17.94 17.08 18.24
C LYS A 513 17.17 16.90 16.93
N LEU A 514 15.85 17.06 16.97
CA LEU A 514 15.03 17.18 15.76
C LEU A 514 14.96 18.64 15.32
N ASN A 515 15.58 18.94 14.19
CA ASN A 515 15.49 20.26 13.56
C ASN A 515 14.24 20.36 12.68
N GLN A 516 13.54 21.50 12.77
CA GLN A 516 12.42 21.84 11.90
C GLN A 516 12.76 23.07 11.07
N VAL A 517 12.58 22.97 9.76
CA VAL A 517 12.92 24.02 8.78
C VAL A 517 11.66 24.66 8.19
N PRO A 518 11.58 26.00 8.11
CA PRO A 518 10.49 26.66 7.40
C PRO A 518 10.46 26.27 5.92
N LEU A 519 9.27 25.99 5.39
CA LEU A 519 9.08 25.64 3.97
C LEU A 519 9.73 26.66 3.02
N SER A 520 9.62 27.95 3.32
CA SER A 520 10.20 29.03 2.52
C SER A 520 11.73 28.97 2.46
N THR A 521 12.38 28.51 3.53
CA THR A 521 13.85 28.35 3.58
C THR A 521 14.29 27.24 2.63
N VAL A 522 13.60 26.09 2.65
CA VAL A 522 13.88 24.96 1.75
C VAL A 522 13.67 25.36 0.29
N VAL A 523 12.55 26.02 -0.03
CA VAL A 523 12.24 26.48 -1.39
C VAL A 523 13.29 27.46 -1.89
N ARG A 524 13.65 28.48 -1.10
CA ARG A 524 14.68 29.46 -1.45
C ARG A 524 16.03 28.80 -1.69
N GLY A 525 16.44 27.89 -0.81
CA GLY A 525 17.71 27.16 -0.94
C GLY A 525 17.78 26.28 -2.18
N ILE A 526 16.67 25.60 -2.54
CA ILE A 526 16.59 24.81 -3.78
C ILE A 526 16.65 25.72 -5.02
N LEU A 527 15.86 26.79 -5.07
CA LEU A 527 15.84 27.70 -6.23
C LEU A 527 17.18 28.41 -6.42
N GLN A 528 17.82 28.84 -5.34
CA GLN A 528 19.13 29.47 -5.40
C GLN A 528 20.17 28.50 -6.02
N ALA A 529 20.23 27.26 -5.55
CA ALA A 529 21.16 26.28 -6.11
C ALA A 529 20.83 25.89 -7.56
N ALA A 530 19.54 25.83 -7.91
CA ALA A 530 19.08 25.34 -9.21
C ALA A 530 19.11 26.40 -10.33
N LEU A 531 18.90 27.67 -9.98
CA LEU A 531 18.75 28.74 -10.97
C LEU A 531 19.98 29.64 -11.08
N ASP A 532 20.75 29.79 -10.01
CA ASP A 532 21.99 30.58 -10.05
C ASP A 532 23.05 29.83 -10.88
N GLU A 533 23.92 30.58 -11.57
CA GLU A 533 25.05 29.93 -12.24
C GLU A 533 25.89 29.21 -11.19
N PRO A 534 26.36 27.97 -11.46
CA PRO A 534 27.18 27.25 -10.52
C PRO A 534 28.47 28.04 -10.33
N ASN A 535 28.58 28.79 -9.22
CA ASN A 535 29.82 29.43 -8.84
C ASN A 535 30.84 28.32 -8.62
N ILE A 536 31.74 28.14 -9.61
CA ILE A 536 32.70 27.04 -9.70
C ILE A 536 33.67 27.07 -8.50
N GLU A 537 33.77 28.20 -7.81
CA GLU A 537 34.64 28.40 -6.63
C GLU A 537 34.29 27.52 -5.41
N GLY A 538 33.08 26.94 -5.34
CA GLY A 538 32.68 26.00 -4.29
C GLY A 538 32.91 24.51 -4.62
N PHE A 539 33.32 24.19 -5.84
CA PHE A 539 33.61 22.82 -6.27
C PHE A 539 35.09 22.50 -5.98
N SER A 540 35.36 21.88 -4.84
CA SER A 540 36.62 21.18 -4.60
C SER A 540 36.90 20.22 -5.77
N SER A 541 38.14 20.19 -6.27
CA SER A 541 38.54 19.47 -7.48
C SER A 541 38.45 17.93 -7.38
N ALA A 542 37.86 17.37 -6.32
CA ALA A 542 37.83 15.94 -6.04
C ALA A 542 36.43 15.29 -6.10
N SER A 543 35.32 16.05 -6.06
CA SER A 543 33.96 15.52 -6.25
C SER A 543 32.98 16.62 -6.65
N LYS A 544 32.26 16.44 -7.77
CA LYS A 544 31.25 17.40 -8.25
C LYS A 544 29.86 17.24 -7.62
N THR A 545 29.70 16.37 -6.62
CA THR A 545 28.45 16.27 -5.87
C THR A 545 28.45 17.31 -4.75
N ARG A 546 27.50 18.24 -4.81
CA ARG A 546 27.31 19.27 -3.77
C ARG A 546 26.20 18.84 -2.81
N PHE A 547 26.48 18.86 -1.51
CA PHE A 547 25.47 18.64 -0.47
C PHE A 547 25.00 19.97 0.09
N LEU A 548 23.73 20.07 0.48
CA LEU A 548 23.14 21.23 1.14
C LEU A 548 22.17 20.79 2.23
N HIS A 549 22.43 21.16 3.48
CA HIS A 549 21.48 21.02 4.57
C HIS A 549 20.53 22.23 4.58
N HIS A 550 19.21 21.99 4.60
CA HIS A 550 18.22 23.05 4.78
C HIS A 550 17.66 22.93 6.19
N LEU A 551 18.18 23.74 7.09
CA LEU A 551 17.90 23.74 8.53
C LEU A 551 17.08 24.97 8.91
N GLY A 552 16.32 24.89 9.99
CA GLY A 552 15.66 26.03 10.61
C GLY A 552 16.15 26.32 12.02
N ASP A 553 15.57 27.35 12.63
CA ASP A 553 15.94 27.81 13.96
C ASP A 553 15.29 26.97 15.08
N VAL A 554 14.24 26.21 14.75
CA VAL A 554 13.53 25.36 15.69
C VAL A 554 14.26 24.03 15.83
N SER A 555 14.73 23.75 17.03
CA SER A 555 15.43 22.51 17.36
C SER A 555 14.88 21.90 18.64
N LEU A 556 14.25 20.73 18.51
CA LEU A 556 13.65 19.98 19.61
C LEU A 556 14.67 18.99 20.20
N PRO A 557 15.14 19.19 21.45
CA PRO A 557 15.99 18.22 22.13
C PRO A 557 15.15 17.03 22.60
N LEU A 558 15.36 15.86 22.00
CA LEU A 558 14.57 14.66 22.31
C LEU A 558 14.79 14.15 23.75
N GLY A 559 15.95 14.44 24.34
CA GLY A 559 16.25 14.12 25.74
C GLY A 559 15.76 15.15 26.77
N ASP A 560 15.17 16.28 26.33
CA ASP A 560 14.71 17.36 27.23
C ASP A 560 13.49 18.10 26.65
N ILE A 561 12.49 17.34 26.18
CA ILE A 561 11.27 17.88 25.58
C ILE A 561 10.52 18.79 26.56
N ARG A 562 10.50 18.42 27.84
CA ARG A 562 9.85 19.17 28.92
C ARG A 562 10.35 20.61 28.98
N SER A 563 11.66 20.81 29.07
CA SER A 563 12.25 22.16 29.19
C SER A 563 12.03 22.97 27.92
N TRP A 564 12.09 22.31 26.76
CA TRP A 564 11.84 22.95 25.46
C TRP A 564 10.41 23.52 25.34
N VAL A 565 9.38 22.76 25.75
CA VAL A 565 7.99 23.26 25.74
C VAL A 565 7.79 24.35 26.78
N ALA A 566 8.42 24.25 27.95
CA ALA A 566 8.28 25.23 29.04
C ALA A 566 8.86 26.62 28.69
N GLN A 567 9.89 26.68 27.84
CA GLN A 567 10.54 27.94 27.45
C GLN A 567 9.72 28.79 26.45
N ASP A 568 8.80 28.17 25.71
CA ASP A 568 7.99 28.82 24.66
C ASP A 568 6.61 29.29 25.17
N GLY A 569 6.29 29.00 26.43
CA GLY A 569 5.07 29.49 27.09
C GLY A 569 5.18 30.98 27.46
N ASP A 570 4.09 31.72 27.29
CA ASP A 570 3.98 33.11 27.71
C ASP A 570 4.47 33.27 29.16
N ARG A 571 5.26 34.32 29.44
CA ARG A 571 6.06 34.52 30.67
C ARG A 571 5.25 34.72 31.96
N GLY A 572 4.02 34.20 32.04
CA GLY A 572 3.05 34.50 33.11
C GLY A 572 2.62 33.32 33.99
N THR A 573 2.76 32.06 33.56
CA THR A 573 2.34 30.90 34.37
C THR A 573 3.28 29.73 34.18
N ALA A 574 4.10 29.44 35.18
CA ALA A 574 4.87 28.20 35.26
C ALA A 574 3.90 27.03 35.46
N VAL A 575 3.33 26.53 34.37
CA VAL A 575 2.56 25.30 34.37
C VAL A 575 3.53 24.17 34.68
N MET A 576 3.30 23.45 35.77
CA MET A 576 4.08 22.26 36.11
C MET A 576 3.82 21.18 35.06
N ILE A 577 4.76 21.02 34.13
CA ILE A 577 4.76 19.93 33.15
C ILE A 577 5.40 18.70 33.83
N GLU A 578 4.65 17.61 33.94
CA GLU A 578 5.14 16.32 34.42
C GLU A 578 5.87 15.53 33.30
N GLU A 579 6.49 14.41 33.62
CA GLU A 579 7.11 13.50 32.64
C GLU A 579 6.39 12.15 32.67
N LEU A 580 6.05 11.63 31.49
CA LEU A 580 5.40 10.33 31.34
C LEU A 580 6.22 9.41 30.43
N PRO A 581 6.23 8.09 30.69
CA PRO A 581 6.66 7.11 29.69
C PRO A 581 5.96 7.38 28.35
N ILE A 582 6.72 7.31 27.26
CA ILE A 582 6.23 7.67 25.93
C ILE A 582 5.03 6.82 25.48
N ASP A 583 4.94 5.55 25.85
CA ASP A 583 3.78 4.68 25.60
C ASP A 583 2.52 5.15 26.36
N GLU A 584 2.68 5.57 27.62
CA GLU A 584 1.58 6.17 28.38
C GLU A 584 1.17 7.52 27.79
N TRP A 585 2.15 8.33 27.39
CA TRP A 585 1.95 9.64 26.81
C TRP A 585 1.22 9.56 25.45
N THR A 586 1.65 8.67 24.54
CA THR A 586 1.01 8.51 23.23
C THR A 586 -0.41 7.99 23.35
N ARG A 587 -0.69 7.08 24.30
CA ARG A 587 -2.05 6.64 24.61
C ARG A 587 -2.94 7.80 25.03
N LYS A 588 -2.51 8.60 26.02
CA LYS A 588 -3.28 9.77 26.50
C LYS A 588 -3.46 10.81 25.39
N ALA A 589 -2.41 11.08 24.61
CA ALA A 589 -2.49 12.01 23.50
C ALA A 589 -3.46 11.53 22.41
N GLY A 590 -3.50 10.23 22.14
CA GLY A 590 -4.48 9.60 21.25
C GLY A 590 -5.92 9.72 21.74
N GLU A 591 -6.16 9.57 23.04
CA GLU A 591 -7.47 9.84 23.66
C GLU A 591 -7.90 11.30 23.50
N CYS A 592 -6.94 12.22 23.48
CA CYS A 592 -7.17 13.65 23.18
C CYS A 592 -7.27 13.98 21.69
N GLY A 593 -7.18 12.99 20.79
CA GLY A 593 -7.37 13.17 19.35
C GLY A 593 -6.10 13.23 18.51
N MET A 594 -4.92 12.87 19.06
CA MET A 594 -3.69 12.79 18.26
C MET A 594 -3.85 11.81 17.12
N ASN A 595 -3.37 12.19 15.93
CA ASN A 595 -3.44 11.35 14.75
C ASN A 595 -2.72 10.01 14.98
N LYS A 596 -3.41 8.89 14.71
CA LYS A 596 -2.87 7.54 14.89
C LYS A 596 -1.54 7.31 14.17
N MET A 597 -1.31 7.93 13.02
CA MET A 597 -0.03 7.81 12.31
C MET A 597 1.12 8.48 13.06
N VAL A 598 0.87 9.61 13.72
CA VAL A 598 1.87 10.30 14.55
C VAL A 598 2.17 9.47 15.79
N ILE A 599 1.14 8.89 16.42
CA ILE A 599 1.30 7.94 17.54
C ILE A 599 2.20 6.78 17.13
N THR A 600 1.86 6.08 16.04
CA THR A 600 2.64 4.93 15.55
C THR A 600 4.09 5.31 15.23
N LEU A 601 4.32 6.51 14.69
CA LEU A 601 5.67 7.00 14.42
C LEU A 601 6.45 7.27 15.71
N LEU A 602 5.85 7.93 16.70
CA LEU A 602 6.47 8.19 18.00
C LEU A 602 6.78 6.88 18.75
N GLU A 603 5.85 5.93 18.74
CA GLU A 603 6.05 4.60 19.35
C GLU A 603 7.16 3.81 18.65
N SER A 604 7.31 3.96 17.33
CA SER A 604 8.38 3.30 16.58
C SER A 604 9.78 3.79 16.96
N LEU A 605 9.91 5.01 17.49
CA LEU A 605 11.17 5.52 18.02
C LEU A 605 11.60 4.73 19.26
N ILE A 606 10.66 4.24 20.08
CA ILE A 606 10.94 3.48 21.30
C ILE A 606 11.57 2.11 21.00
N GLY A 607 11.14 1.47 19.91
CA GLY A 607 11.30 0.03 19.70
C GLY A 607 12.34 -0.39 18.67
N GLY A 608 13.15 0.50 18.08
CA GLY A 608 13.99 0.11 16.94
C GLY A 608 15.33 0.81 16.83
N THR A 609 16.39 -0.02 16.72
CA THR A 609 17.77 0.24 16.24
C THR A 609 18.51 1.44 16.81
N ASP A 610 19.81 1.29 17.06
CA ASP A 610 20.70 2.36 17.53
C ASP A 610 20.80 3.49 16.49
N VAL A 611 19.89 4.46 16.56
CA VAL A 611 19.77 5.60 15.65
C VAL A 611 19.86 6.88 16.47
N VAL A 612 20.65 7.85 16.00
CA VAL A 612 20.88 9.15 16.67
C VAL A 612 20.38 10.25 15.75
N PHE A 613 19.85 11.34 16.28
CA PHE A 613 19.49 12.53 15.48
C PHE A 613 20.57 13.60 15.65
N PRO A 614 21.67 13.56 14.87
CA PRO A 614 22.80 14.45 15.10
C PRO A 614 22.44 15.92 14.86
N GLU A 615 23.27 16.80 15.41
CA GLU A 615 23.25 18.21 15.01
C GLU A 615 23.87 18.34 13.60
N TYR A 616 23.69 19.49 12.97
CA TYR A 616 24.20 19.76 11.63
C TYR A 616 25.05 21.02 11.67
N ASP A 617 26.07 21.07 10.81
CA ASP A 617 27.01 22.20 10.70
C ASP A 617 26.46 23.46 10.03
#